data_AF-A0A0P0X9F5-F1
#
_entry.id   AF-A0A0P0X9F5-F1
#
_cell.length_a   1.000
_cell.length_b   1.000
_cell.length_c   1.000
_cell.angle_alpha   90.00
_cell.angle_beta   90.00
_cell.angle_gamma   90.00
#
_symmetry.space_group_name_H-M   'P 1'
#
loop_
_entity.id
_entity.type
_entity.pdbx_description
1 polymer ?
#
loop_
_entity_poly.entity_id
_entity_poly.type
_entity_poly.pdbx_seq_one_letter_code
_entity_poly.pdbx_strand_id
1 'polypeptide(L)'
;GRQLLVGLKQVLNTEYRRGLFPLIDTLLDERVLIGTGRVCIETLRPLAYTLLAELVHYVRGDLSLPQLSRIIYLFSRNMHDSSLTLVIHTTSARLMLNLVEPIYEKGIDQPSMDEARILLGRILDAFVGKFRTLKRTIPQLLEEGEEGKEHQNLRMKLEVPLQTVLNLQPPLEYTKEINDYKSLIRTLVLGMKTIIWSITHAHWPRPQQQSQQSSNLSVQPFRGLREDEVRKTSGVLKSGVHCLALFKEKDEERDILQCFSQMLAIMEARDIMDMFSFCMPDLFDCMITNNQLL
;
A
#
# COMPACT_ATOMS: atom_id res chain seq x y z
N GLY A 1 -28.56 -1.93 -5.96
CA GLY A 1 -27.09 -1.88 -6.09
C GLY A 1 -26.61 -0.48 -6.46
N ARG A 2 -26.35 -0.22 -7.75
CA ARG A 2 -25.75 1.05 -8.22
C ARG A 2 -26.43 2.32 -7.71
N GLN A 3 -27.75 2.42 -7.82
CA GLN A 3 -28.49 3.61 -7.38
C GLN A 3 -28.35 3.87 -5.88
N LEU A 4 -28.31 2.81 -5.05
CA LEU A 4 -28.05 2.92 -3.61
C LEU A 4 -26.65 3.50 -3.36
N LEU A 5 -25.62 2.98 -4.04
CA LEU A 5 -24.25 3.50 -3.91
C LEU A 5 -24.15 4.96 -4.36
N VAL A 6 -24.84 5.34 -5.44
CA VAL A 6 -24.89 6.74 -5.91
C VAL A 6 -25.61 7.62 -4.89
N GLY A 7 -26.72 7.16 -4.31
CA GLY A 7 -27.43 7.88 -3.25
C GLY A 7 -26.58 8.05 -1.98
N LEU A 8 -25.89 7.00 -1.54
CA LEU A 8 -24.94 7.08 -0.42
C LEU A 8 -23.79 8.04 -0.72
N LYS A 9 -23.28 8.04 -1.95
CA LYS A 9 -22.26 9.02 -2.39
C LYS A 9 -22.78 10.45 -2.32
N GLN A 10 -24.04 10.70 -2.69
CA GLN A 10 -24.65 12.01 -2.55
C GLN A 10 -24.73 12.42 -1.09
N VAL A 11 -25.23 11.55 -0.20
CA VAL A 11 -25.28 11.83 1.24
C VAL A 11 -23.89 12.10 1.82
N LEU A 12 -22.87 11.33 1.43
CA LEU A 12 -21.49 11.52 1.87
C LEU A 12 -20.92 12.90 1.49
N ASN A 13 -21.38 13.47 0.38
CA ASN A 13 -21.00 14.80 -0.10
C ASN A 13 -21.84 15.95 0.51
N THR A 14 -22.75 15.63 1.43
CA THR A 14 -23.57 16.64 2.16
C THR A 14 -23.07 16.84 3.59
N GLU A 15 -23.61 17.85 4.27
CA GLU A 15 -23.43 18.07 5.70
C GLU A 15 -23.94 16.91 6.58
N TYR A 16 -24.88 16.10 6.08
CA TYR A 16 -25.47 14.97 6.80
C TYR A 16 -24.61 13.69 6.80
N ARG A 17 -23.42 13.72 6.20
CA ARG A 17 -22.51 12.56 6.08
C ARG A 17 -22.19 11.87 7.41
N ARG A 18 -22.19 12.59 8.54
CA ARG A 18 -21.98 11.99 9.87
C ARG A 18 -23.08 10.98 10.23
N GLY A 19 -24.28 11.16 9.68
CA GLY A 19 -25.39 10.21 9.81
C GLY A 19 -25.15 8.85 9.16
N LEU A 20 -24.09 8.69 8.34
CA LEU A 20 -23.68 7.40 7.78
C LEU A 20 -22.82 6.59 8.75
N PHE A 21 -22.23 7.21 9.77
CA PHE A 21 -21.34 6.52 10.71
C PHE A 21 -22.00 5.31 11.41
N PRO A 22 -23.26 5.39 11.89
CA PRO A 22 -23.93 4.23 12.48
C PRO A 22 -24.10 3.03 11.52
N LEU A 23 -24.01 3.26 10.21
CA LEU A 23 -24.12 2.21 9.19
C LEU A 23 -22.77 1.56 8.85
N ILE A 24 -21.66 2.01 9.45
CA ILE A 24 -20.31 1.59 9.02
C ILE A 24 -20.14 0.07 9.06
N ASP A 25 -20.57 -0.61 10.14
CA ASP A 25 -20.43 -2.06 10.25
C ASP A 25 -21.26 -2.83 9.21
N THR A 26 -22.38 -2.26 8.78
CA THR A 26 -23.23 -2.78 7.70
C THR A 26 -22.60 -2.52 6.34
N LEU A 27 -22.05 -1.32 6.11
CA LEU A 27 -21.41 -0.95 4.85
C LEU A 27 -20.09 -1.71 4.63
N LEU A 28 -19.39 -2.10 5.71
CA LEU A 28 -18.20 -2.95 5.66
C LEU A 28 -18.51 -4.42 5.30
N ASP A 29 -19.77 -4.84 5.34
CA ASP A 29 -20.16 -6.14 4.81
C ASP A 29 -20.33 -6.06 3.28
N GLU A 30 -19.35 -6.62 2.57
CA GLU A 30 -19.35 -6.67 1.10
C GLU A 30 -20.63 -7.30 0.54
N ARG A 31 -21.21 -8.29 1.22
CA ARG A 31 -22.44 -8.96 0.76
C ARG A 31 -23.64 -8.02 0.83
N VAL A 32 -23.67 -7.11 1.81
CA VAL A 32 -24.73 -6.12 1.96
C VAL A 32 -24.51 -4.95 1.00
N LEU A 33 -23.28 -4.45 0.89
CA LEU A 33 -22.97 -3.27 0.09
C LEU A 33 -23.02 -3.53 -1.43
N ILE A 34 -22.48 -4.67 -1.87
CA ILE A 34 -22.30 -5.01 -3.28
C ILE A 34 -23.36 -6.01 -3.76
N GLY A 35 -23.80 -6.90 -2.87
CA GLY A 35 -24.70 -8.01 -3.19
C GLY A 35 -23.97 -9.30 -3.59
N THR A 36 -24.73 -10.36 -3.84
CA THR A 36 -24.20 -11.70 -4.15
C THR A 36 -24.19 -12.04 -5.64
N GLY A 37 -24.80 -11.20 -6.49
CA GLY A 37 -24.85 -11.43 -7.94
C GLY A 37 -23.51 -11.17 -8.61
N ARG A 38 -23.01 -12.12 -9.40
CA ARG A 38 -21.69 -12.01 -10.08
C ARG A 38 -21.52 -10.72 -10.88
N VAL A 39 -22.52 -10.36 -11.71
CA VAL A 39 -22.51 -9.12 -12.50
C VAL A 39 -22.51 -7.87 -11.61
N CYS A 40 -23.24 -7.90 -10.50
CA CYS A 40 -23.23 -6.82 -9.51
C CYS A 40 -21.85 -6.69 -8.86
N ILE A 41 -21.21 -7.81 -8.49
CA ILE A 41 -19.88 -7.82 -7.89
C ILE A 41 -18.84 -7.23 -8.85
N GLU A 42 -18.81 -7.69 -10.10
CA GLU A 42 -17.86 -7.20 -11.10
C GLU A 42 -18.03 -5.70 -11.39
N THR A 43 -19.28 -5.21 -11.45
CA THR A 43 -19.57 -3.82 -11.86
C THR A 43 -19.64 -2.80 -10.72
N LEU A 44 -19.97 -3.23 -9.49
CA LEU A 44 -20.20 -2.32 -8.37
C LEU A 44 -19.01 -2.23 -7.41
N ARG A 45 -18.13 -3.23 -7.38
CA ARG A 45 -16.95 -3.26 -6.48
C ARG A 45 -16.14 -1.96 -6.52
N PRO A 46 -15.69 -1.44 -7.68
CA PRO A 46 -14.91 -0.20 -7.70
C PRO A 46 -15.65 0.98 -7.07
N LEU A 47 -16.92 1.17 -7.40
CA LEU A 47 -17.74 2.25 -6.85
C LEU A 47 -17.96 2.09 -5.34
N ALA A 48 -18.23 0.86 -4.88
CA ALA A 48 -18.44 0.53 -3.48
C ALA A 48 -17.17 0.77 -2.65
N TYR A 49 -16.00 0.32 -3.11
CA TYR A 49 -14.74 0.49 -2.38
C TYR A 49 -14.26 1.95 -2.37
N THR A 50 -14.46 2.71 -3.44
CA THR A 50 -14.18 4.16 -3.42
C THR A 50 -15.08 4.88 -2.43
N LEU A 51 -16.39 4.59 -2.42
CA LEU A 51 -17.34 5.14 -1.46
C LEU A 51 -16.94 4.81 -0.01
N LEU A 52 -16.61 3.53 0.25
CA LEU A 52 -16.13 3.10 1.57
C LEU A 52 -14.85 3.82 1.96
N ALA A 53 -13.90 4.02 1.04
CA ALA A 53 -12.66 4.71 1.34
C ALA A 53 -12.91 6.18 1.71
N GLU A 54 -13.79 6.87 1.00
CA GLU A 54 -14.18 8.25 1.33
C GLU A 54 -14.86 8.32 2.71
N LEU A 55 -15.81 7.42 3.00
CA LEU A 55 -16.51 7.37 4.28
C LEU A 55 -15.56 7.04 5.44
N VAL A 56 -14.76 5.98 5.32
CA VAL A 56 -13.79 5.56 6.34
C VAL A 56 -12.77 6.66 6.59
N HIS A 57 -12.26 7.30 5.53
CA HIS A 57 -11.36 8.44 5.69
C HIS A 57 -12.01 9.56 6.50
N TYR A 58 -13.27 9.88 6.23
CA TYR A 58 -14.00 10.92 6.95
C TYR A 58 -14.18 10.58 8.44
N VAL A 59 -14.57 9.35 8.77
CA VAL A 59 -14.90 8.93 10.16
C VAL A 59 -13.72 8.31 10.92
N ARG A 60 -12.50 8.34 10.37
CA ARG A 60 -11.35 7.56 10.87
C ARG A 60 -11.01 7.76 12.36
N GLY A 61 -11.26 8.94 12.92
CA GLY A 61 -11.02 9.22 14.34
C GLY A 61 -12.02 8.53 15.29
N ASP A 62 -13.25 8.32 14.81
CA ASP A 62 -14.34 7.73 15.60
C ASP A 62 -14.34 6.19 15.57
N LEU A 63 -13.53 5.58 14.69
CA LEU A 63 -13.47 4.13 14.52
C LEU A 63 -12.81 3.44 15.72
N SER A 64 -13.36 2.28 16.08
CA SER A 64 -12.76 1.36 17.07
C SER A 64 -11.67 0.48 16.44
N LEU A 65 -10.77 -0.10 17.26
CA LEU A 65 -9.74 -1.04 16.79
C LEU A 65 -10.34 -2.26 16.06
N PRO A 66 -11.46 -2.88 16.51
CA PRO A 66 -12.12 -3.94 15.75
C PRO A 66 -12.62 -3.49 14.36
N GLN A 67 -13.19 -2.29 14.24
CA GLN A 67 -13.61 -1.75 12.95
C GLN A 67 -12.40 -1.46 12.04
N LEU A 68 -11.33 -0.86 12.59
CA LEU A 68 -10.07 -0.65 11.87
C LEU A 68 -9.49 -1.97 11.38
N SER A 69 -9.51 -3.02 12.21
CA SER A 69 -9.07 -4.37 11.83
C SER A 69 -9.84 -4.91 10.61
N ARG A 70 -11.17 -4.80 10.60
CA ARG A 70 -12.02 -5.21 9.46
C ARG A 70 -11.71 -4.40 8.20
N ILE A 71 -11.50 -3.09 8.35
CA ILE A 71 -11.17 -2.18 7.25
C ILE A 71 -9.80 -2.51 6.66
N ILE A 72 -8.77 -2.69 7.48
CA ILE A 72 -7.42 -3.06 7.02
C ILE A 72 -7.46 -4.41 6.29
N TYR A 73 -8.22 -5.38 6.81
CA TYR A 73 -8.41 -6.65 6.11
C TYR A 73 -9.08 -6.47 4.73
N LEU A 74 -10.17 -5.70 4.65
CA LEU A 74 -10.87 -5.46 3.39
C LEU A 74 -9.99 -4.74 2.36
N PHE A 75 -9.34 -3.65 2.76
CA PHE A 75 -8.54 -2.84 1.83
C PHE A 75 -7.18 -3.46 1.49
N SER A 76 -6.61 -4.29 2.37
CA SER A 76 -5.45 -5.12 1.98
C SER A 76 -5.85 -6.15 0.91
N ARG A 77 -6.99 -6.83 1.04
CA ARG A 77 -7.51 -7.71 -0.02
C ARG A 77 -7.74 -6.96 -1.33
N ASN A 78 -8.39 -5.80 -1.29
CA ASN A 78 -8.65 -4.99 -2.47
C ASN A 78 -7.37 -4.52 -3.18
N MET A 79 -6.32 -4.19 -2.42
CA MET A 79 -5.03 -3.80 -2.99
C MET A 79 -4.32 -4.95 -3.73
N HIS A 80 -4.59 -6.19 -3.34
CA HIS A 80 -3.96 -7.40 -3.87
C HIS A 80 -4.84 -8.18 -4.85
N ASP A 81 -6.09 -7.78 -5.02
CA ASP A 81 -7.02 -8.42 -5.96
C ASP A 81 -6.73 -7.97 -7.39
N SER A 82 -6.14 -8.88 -8.20
CA SER A 82 -5.82 -8.64 -9.61
C SER A 82 -7.04 -8.42 -10.50
N SER A 83 -8.24 -8.74 -10.05
CA SER A 83 -9.48 -8.46 -10.78
C SER A 83 -9.98 -7.01 -10.60
N LEU A 84 -9.32 -6.22 -9.76
CA LEU A 84 -9.57 -4.79 -9.57
C LEU A 84 -8.54 -3.95 -10.32
N THR A 85 -8.95 -2.74 -10.71
CA THR A 85 -8.07 -1.80 -11.41
C THR A 85 -7.00 -1.23 -10.48
N LEU A 86 -5.86 -0.79 -11.05
CA LEU A 86 -4.79 -0.14 -10.30
C LEU A 86 -5.25 1.09 -9.52
N VAL A 87 -6.26 1.82 -10.02
CA VAL A 87 -6.88 2.93 -9.29
C VAL A 87 -7.45 2.49 -7.93
N ILE A 88 -8.09 1.32 -7.87
CA ILE A 88 -8.61 0.76 -6.62
C ILE A 88 -7.48 0.23 -5.74
N HIS A 89 -6.41 -0.31 -6.33
CA HIS A 89 -5.21 -0.69 -5.57
C HIS A 89 -4.59 0.52 -4.88
N THR A 90 -4.40 1.62 -5.61
CA THR A 90 -3.86 2.89 -5.10
C THR A 90 -4.79 3.52 -4.07
N THR A 91 -6.11 3.50 -4.31
CA THR A 91 -7.10 3.99 -3.33
C THR A 91 -7.02 3.19 -2.03
N SER A 92 -6.87 1.87 -2.12
CA SER A 92 -6.72 0.99 -0.96
C SER A 92 -5.43 1.26 -0.20
N ALA A 93 -4.30 1.41 -0.90
CA ALA A 93 -3.02 1.76 -0.29
C ALA A 93 -3.11 3.11 0.46
N ARG A 94 -3.67 4.13 -0.20
CA ARG A 94 -3.83 5.47 0.39
C ARG A 94 -4.74 5.47 1.61
N LEU A 95 -5.84 4.72 1.58
CA LEU A 95 -6.71 4.61 2.74
C LEU A 95 -5.99 3.95 3.91
N MET A 96 -5.33 2.82 3.69
CA MET A 96 -4.57 2.15 4.74
C MET A 96 -3.50 3.07 5.33
N LEU A 97 -2.79 3.85 4.50
CA LEU A 97 -1.84 4.85 4.98
C LEU A 97 -2.51 5.95 5.83
N ASN A 98 -3.67 6.45 5.41
CA ASN A 98 -4.45 7.44 6.17
C ASN A 98 -4.98 6.91 7.52
N LEU A 99 -4.95 5.59 7.74
CA LEU A 99 -5.37 4.96 8.99
C LEU A 99 -4.19 4.68 9.94
N VAL A 100 -2.94 4.82 9.48
CA VAL A 100 -1.75 4.58 10.31
C VAL A 100 -1.75 5.46 11.57
N GLU A 101 -1.95 6.77 11.41
CA GLU A 101 -1.98 7.72 12.53
C GLU A 101 -3.17 7.45 13.46
N PRO A 102 -4.43 7.33 12.99
CA PRO A 102 -5.55 6.94 13.86
C PRO A 102 -5.33 5.61 14.62
N ILE A 103 -4.76 4.59 13.97
CA ILE A 103 -4.44 3.32 14.62
C ILE A 103 -3.38 3.54 15.72
N TYR A 104 -2.32 4.26 15.39
CA TYR A 104 -1.26 4.60 16.34
C TYR A 104 -1.81 5.38 17.54
N GLU A 105 -2.70 6.35 17.32
CA GLU A 105 -3.31 7.17 18.37
C GLU A 105 -4.16 6.36 19.36
N LYS A 106 -4.78 5.26 18.93
CA LYS A 106 -5.62 4.38 19.79
C LYS A 106 -4.82 3.58 20.82
N GLY A 107 -3.51 3.41 20.64
CA GLY A 107 -2.64 2.73 21.61
C GLY A 107 -2.36 3.58 22.85
N ILE A 108 -3.35 3.71 23.75
CA ILE A 108 -3.26 4.50 24.99
C ILE A 108 -2.90 3.66 26.22
N ASP A 109 -3.21 2.37 26.18
CA ASP A 109 -2.98 1.38 27.23
C ASP A 109 -2.36 0.12 26.62
N GLN A 110 -1.75 -0.74 27.43
CA GLN A 110 -0.98 -1.89 26.94
C GLN A 110 -1.75 -2.81 25.94
N PRO A 111 -3.00 -3.24 26.20
CA PRO A 111 -3.71 -4.10 25.26
C PRO A 111 -4.05 -3.38 23.95
N SER A 112 -4.50 -2.11 23.99
CA SER A 112 -4.80 -1.35 22.77
C SER A 112 -3.54 -1.03 21.96
N MET A 113 -2.40 -0.82 22.64
CA MET A 113 -1.09 -0.63 22.04
C MET A 113 -0.63 -1.87 21.28
N ASP A 114 -0.77 -3.07 21.88
CA ASP A 114 -0.42 -4.32 21.22
C ASP A 114 -1.35 -4.60 20.02
N GLU A 115 -2.66 -4.37 20.15
CA GLU A 115 -3.61 -4.46 19.04
C GLU A 115 -3.27 -3.47 17.90
N ALA A 116 -2.98 -2.21 18.24
CA ALA A 116 -2.58 -1.20 17.26
C ALA A 116 -1.30 -1.60 16.53
N ARG A 117 -0.28 -2.11 17.25
CA ARG A 117 0.96 -2.59 16.65
C ARG A 117 0.73 -3.76 15.69
N ILE A 118 -0.16 -4.70 16.04
CA ILE A 118 -0.57 -5.77 15.14
C ILE A 118 -1.21 -5.22 13.86
N LEU A 119 -2.10 -4.23 13.97
CA LEU A 119 -2.74 -3.60 12.81
C LEU A 119 -1.73 -2.86 11.92
N LEU A 120 -0.80 -2.11 12.52
CA LEU A 120 0.29 -1.45 11.79
C LEU A 120 1.17 -2.48 11.06
N GLY A 121 1.47 -3.61 11.72
CA GLY A 121 2.20 -4.72 11.13
C GLY A 121 1.46 -5.37 9.94
N ARG A 122 0.12 -5.42 9.98
CA ARG A 122 -0.70 -5.89 8.83
C ARG A 122 -0.65 -4.92 7.66
N ILE A 123 -0.64 -3.60 7.92
CA ILE A 123 -0.47 -2.59 6.87
C ILE A 123 0.92 -2.74 6.23
N LEU A 124 1.97 -2.87 7.04
CA LEU A 124 3.33 -3.12 6.57
C LEU A 124 3.37 -4.36 5.67
N ASP A 125 2.84 -5.50 6.13
CA ASP A 125 2.85 -6.74 5.36
C ASP A 125 2.08 -6.61 4.04
N ALA A 126 0.92 -5.93 4.04
CA ALA A 126 0.16 -5.68 2.83
C ALA A 126 0.98 -4.87 1.81
N PHE A 127 1.65 -3.79 2.22
CA PHE A 127 2.46 -2.97 1.30
C PHE A 127 3.68 -3.75 0.79
N VAL A 128 4.38 -4.47 1.67
CA VAL A 128 5.52 -5.31 1.28
C VAL A 128 5.09 -6.41 0.31
N GLY A 129 3.96 -7.07 0.55
CA GLY A 129 3.38 -8.02 -0.39
C GLY A 129 3.12 -7.40 -1.76
N LYS A 130 2.68 -6.14 -1.81
CA LYS A 130 2.42 -5.46 -3.08
C LYS A 130 3.72 -5.18 -3.81
N PHE A 131 4.79 -4.78 -3.11
CA PHE A 131 6.12 -4.71 -3.71
C PHE A 131 6.60 -6.05 -4.28
N ARG A 132 6.33 -7.18 -3.61
CA ARG A 132 6.67 -8.52 -4.14
C ARG A 132 5.93 -8.83 -5.44
N THR A 133 4.66 -8.43 -5.52
CA THR A 133 3.86 -8.57 -6.75
C THR A 133 4.43 -7.69 -7.86
N LEU A 134 4.69 -6.42 -7.56
CA LEU A 134 5.25 -5.45 -8.51
C LEU A 134 6.64 -5.87 -9.01
N LYS A 135 7.51 -6.42 -8.16
CA LYS A 135 8.81 -6.98 -8.58
C LYS A 135 8.69 -7.98 -9.73
N ARG A 136 7.61 -8.79 -9.74
CA ARG A 136 7.36 -9.80 -10.80
C ARG A 136 6.69 -9.19 -12.02
N THR A 137 5.78 -8.25 -11.82
CA THR A 137 5.00 -7.64 -12.91
C THR A 137 5.78 -6.59 -13.70
N ILE A 138 6.64 -5.80 -13.06
CA ILE A 138 7.35 -4.70 -13.73
C ILE A 138 8.23 -5.16 -14.90
N PRO A 139 9.03 -6.23 -14.80
CA PRO A 139 9.80 -6.72 -15.94
C PRO A 139 8.91 -7.04 -17.16
N GLN A 140 7.79 -7.73 -16.93
CA GLN A 140 6.83 -8.09 -17.98
C GLN A 140 6.23 -6.84 -18.65
N LEU A 141 5.84 -5.85 -17.85
CA LEU A 141 5.35 -4.58 -18.37
C LEU A 141 6.39 -3.85 -19.23
N LEU A 142 7.67 -3.88 -18.82
CA LEU A 142 8.74 -3.22 -19.56
C LEU A 142 9.02 -3.91 -20.90
N GLU A 143 8.96 -5.24 -20.96
CA GLU A 143 9.09 -6.03 -22.19
C GLU A 143 7.97 -5.71 -23.20
N GLU A 144 6.72 -5.65 -22.75
CA GLU A 144 5.56 -5.27 -23.58
C GLU A 144 5.72 -3.86 -24.19
N GLY A 145 6.30 -2.93 -23.43
CA GLY A 145 6.59 -1.58 -23.90
C GLY A 145 7.72 -1.49 -24.94
N GLU A 146 8.64 -2.46 -24.96
CA GLU A 146 9.73 -2.55 -25.92
C GLU A 146 9.28 -3.23 -27.21
N GLU A 147 8.52 -4.33 -27.12
CA GLU A 147 7.87 -4.97 -28.28
C GLU A 147 6.94 -3.99 -29.02
N GLY A 148 6.20 -3.17 -28.27
CA GLY A 148 5.38 -2.10 -28.83
C GLY A 148 6.20 -1.06 -29.61
N LYS A 149 7.45 -0.78 -29.20
CA LYS A 149 8.35 0.12 -29.93
C LYS A 149 8.97 -0.55 -31.16
N GLU A 150 9.34 -1.82 -31.08
CA GLU A 150 9.82 -2.57 -32.25
C GLU A 150 8.74 -2.68 -33.32
N HIS A 151 7.50 -3.00 -32.93
CA HIS A 151 6.36 -3.00 -33.84
C HIS A 151 6.06 -1.61 -34.40
N GLN A 152 6.21 -0.54 -33.61
CA GLN A 152 6.06 0.83 -34.13
C GLN A 152 7.14 1.20 -35.13
N ASN A 153 8.40 0.81 -34.90
CA ASN A 153 9.49 1.03 -35.86
C ASN A 153 9.24 0.28 -37.18
N LEU A 154 8.66 -0.91 -37.12
CA LEU A 154 8.21 -1.64 -38.31
C LEU A 154 6.99 -0.97 -38.95
N ARG A 155 6.06 -0.44 -38.15
CA ARG A 155 4.80 0.16 -38.62
C ARG A 155 4.99 1.55 -39.25
N MET A 156 5.92 2.37 -38.76
CA MET A 156 6.31 3.62 -39.43
C MET A 156 6.93 3.36 -40.80
N LYS A 157 7.46 2.15 -41.05
CA LYS A 157 7.95 1.73 -42.37
C LYS A 157 6.85 1.15 -43.27
N LEU A 158 5.67 0.84 -42.72
CA LEU A 158 4.58 0.20 -43.45
C LEU A 158 3.34 1.09 -43.36
N GLU A 159 3.36 2.20 -44.10
CA GLU A 159 2.13 2.89 -44.46
C GLU A 159 1.17 1.87 -45.11
N VAL A 160 -0.06 1.78 -44.57
CA VAL A 160 -1.36 1.48 -45.21
C VAL A 160 -2.32 0.82 -44.18
N PRO A 161 -3.64 1.15 -44.16
CA PRO A 161 -4.49 1.20 -42.95
C PRO A 161 -4.95 -0.08 -42.23
N LEU A 162 -4.09 -1.09 -42.00
CA LEU A 162 -4.46 -2.36 -41.33
C LEU A 162 -4.79 -2.27 -39.81
N GLN A 163 -5.02 -1.06 -39.29
CA GLN A 163 -5.11 -0.77 -37.86
C GLN A 163 -6.30 -1.43 -37.16
N THR A 164 -7.33 -1.84 -37.90
CA THR A 164 -8.54 -2.47 -37.33
C THR A 164 -8.41 -3.99 -37.15
N VAL A 165 -7.47 -4.66 -37.83
CA VAL A 165 -7.42 -6.15 -37.82
C VAL A 165 -6.61 -6.69 -36.64
N LEU A 166 -5.62 -5.96 -36.14
CA LEU A 166 -4.64 -6.53 -35.21
C LEU A 166 -4.95 -6.29 -33.72
N ASN A 167 -6.06 -5.63 -33.36
CA ASN A 167 -6.46 -5.44 -31.96
C ASN A 167 -5.31 -4.94 -31.03
N LEU A 168 -4.33 -4.23 -31.61
CA LEU A 168 -3.14 -3.76 -30.92
C LEU A 168 -3.56 -2.66 -29.95
N GLN A 169 -3.26 -2.83 -28.65
CA GLN A 169 -3.52 -1.81 -27.65
C GLN A 169 -2.87 -0.49 -28.08
N PRO A 170 -3.62 0.62 -28.14
CA PRO A 170 -3.07 1.89 -28.55
C PRO A 170 -1.96 2.33 -27.58
N PRO A 171 -0.90 3.03 -28.05
CA PRO A 171 0.22 3.49 -27.20
C PRO A 171 -0.21 4.32 -25.97
N LEU A 172 -1.40 4.92 -26.08
CA LEU A 172 -2.05 5.71 -25.04
C LEU A 172 -2.48 4.88 -23.83
N GLU A 173 -2.86 3.61 -24.02
CA GLU A 173 -3.26 2.72 -22.93
C GLU A 173 -2.05 2.25 -22.12
N TYR A 174 -0.98 1.81 -22.80
CA TYR A 174 0.26 1.39 -22.13
C TYR A 174 0.86 2.53 -21.29
N THR A 175 0.92 3.75 -21.85
CA THR A 175 1.44 4.92 -21.11
C THR A 175 0.61 5.22 -19.87
N LYS A 176 -0.71 5.09 -19.95
CA LYS A 176 -1.61 5.28 -18.82
C LYS A 176 -1.40 4.20 -17.75
N GLU A 177 -1.29 2.95 -18.16
CA GLU A 177 -1.05 1.82 -17.25
C GLU A 177 0.27 1.98 -16.48
N ILE A 178 1.35 2.35 -17.17
CA ILE A 178 2.64 2.65 -16.52
C ILE A 178 2.51 3.79 -15.51
N ASN A 179 1.76 4.84 -15.83
CA ASN A 179 1.52 5.95 -14.90
C ASN A 179 0.69 5.53 -13.68
N ASP A 180 -0.30 4.64 -13.86
CA ASP A 180 -1.08 4.08 -12.76
C ASP A 180 -0.21 3.22 -11.83
N TYR A 181 0.69 2.40 -12.39
CA TYR A 181 1.68 1.65 -11.61
C TYR A 181 2.66 2.58 -10.86
N LYS A 182 3.18 3.62 -11.53
CA LYS A 182 4.04 4.63 -10.87
C LYS A 182 3.32 5.33 -9.71
N SER A 183 2.05 5.69 -9.89
CA SER A 183 1.21 6.30 -8.84
C SER A 183 1.03 5.37 -7.64
N LEU A 184 0.78 4.08 -7.88
CA LEU A 184 0.73 3.06 -6.85
C LEU A 184 2.07 2.95 -6.10
N ILE A 185 3.19 2.80 -6.83
CA ILE A 185 4.52 2.66 -6.23
C ILE A 185 4.85 3.88 -5.37
N ARG A 186 4.60 5.11 -5.85
CA ARG A 186 4.78 6.34 -5.08
C ARG A 186 4.04 6.26 -3.76
N THR A 187 2.76 5.90 -3.79
CA THR A 187 1.92 5.77 -2.59
C THR A 187 2.51 4.75 -1.61
N LEU A 188 3.00 3.61 -2.10
CA LEU A 188 3.59 2.57 -1.27
C LEU A 188 4.90 3.02 -0.62
N VAL A 189 5.82 3.59 -1.40
CA VAL A 189 7.16 3.98 -0.93
C VAL A 189 7.08 5.15 0.04
N LEU A 190 6.27 6.18 -0.27
CA LEU A 190 6.03 7.33 0.62
C LEU A 190 5.46 6.89 1.97
N GLY A 191 4.57 5.88 1.96
CA GLY A 191 3.94 5.37 3.17
C GLY A 191 4.88 4.57 4.09
N MET A 192 5.96 3.98 3.55
CA MET A 192 6.83 3.08 4.32
C MET A 192 7.44 3.75 5.54
N LYS A 193 7.96 4.97 5.39
CA LYS A 193 8.54 5.73 6.49
C LYS A 193 7.54 5.88 7.64
N THR A 194 6.31 6.30 7.33
CA THR A 194 5.25 6.53 8.33
C THR A 194 4.85 5.23 9.02
N ILE A 195 4.72 4.13 8.28
CA ILE A 195 4.35 2.82 8.85
C ILE A 195 5.45 2.32 9.80
N ILE A 196 6.70 2.30 9.35
CA ILE A 196 7.84 1.81 10.14
C ILE A 196 8.04 2.68 11.38
N TRP A 197 8.00 4.00 11.22
CA TRP A 197 8.09 4.93 12.34
C TRP A 197 7.03 4.65 13.40
N SER A 198 5.78 4.45 12.98
CA SER A 198 4.64 4.20 13.87
C SER A 198 4.77 2.87 14.60
N ILE A 199 5.27 1.81 13.94
CA ILE A 199 5.55 0.53 14.59
C ILE A 199 6.67 0.70 15.62
N THR A 200 7.80 1.29 15.24
CA THR A 200 8.96 1.49 16.13
C THR A 200 8.60 2.24 17.41
N HIS A 201 7.72 3.24 17.33
CA HIS A 201 7.36 4.11 18.45
C HIS A 201 6.07 3.69 19.18
N ALA A 202 5.39 2.62 18.73
CA ALA A 202 4.14 2.17 19.33
C ALA A 202 4.26 1.86 20.82
N HIS A 203 5.44 1.38 21.29
CA HIS A 203 5.65 0.98 22.69
C HIS A 203 5.91 2.12 23.68
N TRP A 204 5.96 3.39 23.24
CA TRP A 204 6.34 4.45 24.15
C TRP A 204 5.20 4.82 25.11
N PRO A 205 5.41 4.74 26.44
CA PRO A 205 4.43 5.21 27.42
C PRO A 205 4.18 6.72 27.22
N ARG A 206 2.93 7.11 27.00
CA ARG A 206 2.58 8.53 26.85
C ARG A 206 2.63 9.22 28.22
N PRO A 207 3.20 10.43 28.33
CA PRO A 207 3.40 11.10 29.62
C PRO A 207 2.10 11.49 30.36
N GLN A 208 0.91 11.27 29.79
CA GLN A 208 -0.36 11.73 30.40
C GLN A 208 -0.88 10.88 31.56
N GLN A 209 -0.21 9.79 31.94
CA GLN A 209 -0.48 9.06 33.19
C GLN A 209 0.78 8.92 34.05
N GLN A 210 1.54 10.00 34.24
CA GLN A 210 2.45 10.10 35.39
C GLN A 210 1.69 10.61 36.62
N SER A 211 0.75 9.82 37.10
CA SER A 211 0.24 9.95 38.46
C SER A 211 0.26 8.58 39.11
N GLN A 212 1.25 8.37 39.97
CA GLN A 212 1.35 7.24 40.89
C GLN A 212 1.56 5.88 40.23
N GLN A 213 2.82 5.45 40.10
CA GLN A 213 3.17 4.09 40.57
C GLN A 213 4.68 3.91 40.75
N SER A 214 4.95 3.35 41.91
CA SER A 214 6.19 2.94 42.54
C SER A 214 7.04 1.98 41.72
N SER A 215 8.35 2.26 41.75
CA SER A 215 9.50 1.34 41.66
C SER A 215 9.17 -0.15 41.44
N ASN A 216 8.97 -0.54 40.20
CA ASN A 216 9.16 -1.92 39.75
C ASN A 216 10.13 -1.88 38.58
N LEU A 217 11.06 -2.83 38.57
CA LEU A 217 12.17 -2.96 37.61
C LEU A 217 11.83 -2.34 36.26
N SER A 218 12.52 -1.26 35.91
CA SER A 218 12.41 -0.63 34.59
C SER A 218 12.95 -1.63 33.57
N VAL A 219 12.11 -2.56 33.12
CA VAL A 219 12.32 -3.24 31.85
C VAL A 219 12.39 -2.11 30.84
N GLN A 220 13.60 -1.81 30.35
CA GLN A 220 13.73 -0.77 29.34
C GLN A 220 12.80 -1.16 28.18
N PRO A 221 11.89 -0.26 27.76
CA PRO A 221 11.01 -0.57 26.66
C PRO A 221 11.90 -0.90 25.45
N PHE A 222 11.71 -2.10 24.92
CA PHE A 222 12.39 -2.55 23.72
C PHE A 222 12.20 -1.49 22.63
N ARG A 223 13.31 -0.91 22.16
CA ARG A 223 13.29 0.12 21.13
C ARG A 223 13.60 -0.52 19.78
N GLY A 224 12.76 -0.21 18.80
CA GLY A 224 12.89 -0.72 17.43
C GLY A 224 11.79 -1.70 17.04
N LEU A 225 12.02 -2.34 15.90
CA LEU A 225 11.15 -3.36 15.34
C LEU A 225 11.42 -4.73 16.00
N ARG A 226 10.39 -5.54 16.20
CA ARG A 226 10.52 -6.95 16.58
C ARG A 226 11.11 -7.75 15.41
N GLU A 227 11.66 -8.93 15.67
CA GLU A 227 12.32 -9.74 14.62
C GLU A 227 11.40 -10.02 13.42
N ASP A 228 10.13 -10.34 13.66
CA ASP A 228 9.15 -10.60 12.59
C ASP A 228 8.83 -9.33 11.77
N GLU A 229 8.84 -8.17 12.42
CA GLU A 229 8.63 -6.85 11.80
C GLU A 229 9.85 -6.43 10.97
N VAL A 230 11.07 -6.65 11.48
CA VAL A 230 12.32 -6.47 10.72
C VAL A 230 12.32 -7.35 9.49
N ARG A 231 11.94 -8.63 9.63
CA ARG A 231 11.86 -9.57 8.50
C ARG A 231 10.87 -9.10 7.44
N LYS A 232 9.68 -8.63 7.84
CA LYS A 232 8.71 -8.02 6.91
C LYS A 232 9.30 -6.80 6.23
N THR A 233 9.93 -5.90 7.00
CA THR A 233 10.52 -4.65 6.50
C THR A 233 11.68 -4.88 5.53
N SER A 234 12.47 -5.95 5.71
CA SER A 234 13.51 -6.36 4.75
C SER A 234 12.94 -6.61 3.34
N GLY A 235 11.66 -6.99 3.23
CA GLY A 235 10.97 -7.15 1.96
C GLY A 235 10.88 -5.87 1.13
N VAL A 236 10.95 -4.70 1.77
CA VAL A 236 11.05 -3.40 1.08
C VAL A 236 12.36 -3.32 0.29
N LEU A 237 13.49 -3.76 0.87
CA LEU A 237 14.77 -3.81 0.16
C LEU A 237 14.82 -4.96 -0.86
N LYS A 238 14.27 -6.14 -0.53
CA LYS A 238 14.27 -7.30 -1.44
C LYS A 238 13.40 -7.13 -2.68
N SER A 239 12.33 -6.31 -2.59
CA SER A 239 11.32 -6.18 -3.65
C SER A 239 10.99 -4.74 -4.02
N GLY A 240 10.91 -3.83 -3.06
CA GLY A 240 10.56 -2.44 -3.31
C GLY A 240 11.57 -1.71 -4.19
N VAL A 241 12.87 -1.91 -3.98
CA VAL A 241 13.92 -1.26 -4.81
C VAL A 241 13.85 -1.67 -6.29
N HIS A 242 13.34 -2.87 -6.60
CA HIS A 242 13.18 -3.32 -7.99
C HIS A 242 12.08 -2.53 -8.71
N CYS A 243 11.19 -1.86 -7.97
CA CYS A 243 10.19 -0.99 -8.56
C CYS A 243 10.78 0.29 -9.18
N LEU A 244 12.03 0.64 -8.86
CA LEU A 244 12.76 1.75 -9.47
C LEU A 244 12.92 1.58 -10.99
N ALA A 245 12.97 0.34 -11.50
CA ALA A 245 13.08 0.05 -12.92
C ALA A 245 11.96 0.67 -13.78
N LEU A 246 10.80 0.98 -13.18
CA LEU A 246 9.69 1.64 -13.85
C LEU A 246 9.92 3.16 -14.05
N PHE A 247 10.80 3.77 -13.26
CA PHE A 247 11.10 5.20 -13.27
C PHE A 247 12.33 5.49 -14.13
N LYS A 248 12.13 5.65 -15.44
CA LYS A 248 13.22 5.88 -16.40
C LYS A 248 13.82 7.30 -16.35
N GLU A 249 13.07 8.25 -15.81
CA GLU A 249 13.52 9.64 -15.67
C GLU A 249 14.39 9.79 -14.42
N LYS A 250 15.58 10.36 -14.57
CA LYS A 250 16.58 10.45 -13.49
C LYS A 250 16.04 11.17 -12.25
N ASP A 251 15.23 12.20 -12.41
CA ASP A 251 14.70 12.94 -11.27
C ASP A 251 13.59 12.17 -10.55
N GLU A 252 12.70 11.49 -11.30
CA GLU A 252 11.70 10.61 -10.68
C GLU A 252 12.35 9.45 -9.92
N GLU A 253 13.37 8.82 -10.49
CA GLU A 253 14.10 7.72 -9.84
C GLU A 253 14.76 8.18 -8.53
N ARG A 254 15.41 9.36 -8.55
CA ARG A 254 16.04 9.98 -7.37
C ARG A 254 15.03 10.25 -6.27
N ASP A 255 13.85 10.75 -6.60
CA ASP A 255 12.81 11.02 -5.60
C ASP A 255 12.35 9.74 -4.89
N ILE A 256 12.19 8.64 -5.63
CA ILE A 256 11.81 7.35 -5.05
C ILE A 256 12.96 6.77 -4.22
N LEU A 257 14.21 6.84 -4.71
CA LEU A 257 15.40 6.46 -3.96
C LEU A 257 15.53 7.25 -2.66
N GLN A 258 15.27 8.56 -2.70
CA GLN A 258 15.30 9.42 -1.52
C GLN A 258 14.26 8.99 -0.48
N CYS A 259 13.09 8.51 -0.91
CA CYS A 259 12.09 7.97 0.01
C CYS A 259 12.57 6.68 0.71
N PHE A 260 13.22 5.75 -0.01
CA PHE A 260 13.84 4.58 0.61
C PHE A 260 14.96 4.97 1.59
N SER A 261 15.79 5.96 1.23
CA SER A 261 16.83 6.48 2.12
C SER A 261 16.24 7.08 3.40
N GLN A 262 15.20 7.90 3.30
CA GLN A 262 14.51 8.48 4.46
C GLN A 262 13.86 7.41 5.34
N MET A 263 13.35 6.33 4.74
CA MET A 263 12.83 5.18 5.48
C MET A 263 13.94 4.50 6.31
N LEU A 264 15.11 4.26 5.73
CA LEU A 264 16.23 3.65 6.46
C LEU A 264 16.78 4.59 7.54
N ALA A 265 16.80 5.90 7.29
CA ALA A 265 17.35 6.90 8.20
C ALA A 265 16.58 7.03 9.54
N ILE A 266 15.31 6.62 9.60
CA ILE A 266 14.51 6.65 10.83
C ILE A 266 14.61 5.35 11.65
N MET A 267 15.29 4.33 11.13
CA MET A 267 15.39 3.02 11.78
C MET A 267 16.58 2.97 12.73
N GLU A 268 16.47 2.13 13.77
CA GLU A 268 17.59 1.88 14.67
C GLU A 268 18.70 1.11 13.94
N ALA A 269 19.96 1.36 14.31
CA ALA A 269 21.11 0.69 13.68
C ALA A 269 21.00 -0.84 13.69
N ARG A 270 20.44 -1.41 14.76
CA ARG A 270 20.17 -2.85 14.87
C ARG A 270 19.16 -3.34 13.84
N ASP A 271 18.05 -2.63 13.67
CA ASP A 271 17.02 -3.00 12.69
C ASP A 271 17.58 -2.94 11.26
N ILE A 272 18.42 -1.93 10.97
CA ILE A 272 19.12 -1.80 9.69
C ILE A 272 20.08 -2.98 9.47
N MET A 273 20.93 -3.30 10.45
CA MET A 273 21.87 -4.42 10.35
C MET A 273 21.15 -5.75 10.09
N ASP A 274 20.07 -6.03 10.83
CA ASP A 274 19.29 -7.24 10.65
C ASP A 274 18.60 -7.27 9.27
N MET A 275 18.03 -6.15 8.82
CA MET A 275 17.45 -6.04 7.47
C MET A 275 18.47 -6.33 6.39
N PHE A 276 19.66 -5.75 6.46
CA PHE A 276 20.72 -6.00 5.50
C PHE A 276 21.19 -7.44 5.57
N SER A 277 21.36 -8.01 6.76
CA SER A 277 21.67 -9.44 6.95
C SER A 277 20.69 -10.34 6.20
N PHE A 278 19.38 -10.06 6.29
CA PHE A 278 18.38 -10.80 5.52
C PHE A 278 18.51 -10.61 4.00
N CYS A 279 19.00 -9.47 3.52
CA CYS A 279 19.19 -9.17 2.10
C CYS A 279 20.54 -9.64 1.55
N MET A 280 21.52 -9.92 2.40
CA MET A 280 22.90 -10.26 2.00
C MET A 280 22.99 -11.39 0.96
N PRO A 281 22.23 -12.50 1.06
CA PRO A 281 22.29 -13.56 0.05
C PRO A 281 21.89 -13.06 -1.34
N ASP A 282 20.78 -12.33 -1.43
CA ASP A 282 20.28 -11.77 -2.70
C ASP A 282 21.27 -10.74 -3.27
N LEU A 283 21.88 -9.92 -2.41
CA LEU A 283 22.91 -8.95 -2.81
C LEU A 283 24.16 -9.64 -3.33
N PHE A 284 24.59 -10.72 -2.68
CA PHE A 284 25.75 -11.50 -3.09
C PHE A 284 25.53 -12.19 -4.45
N ASP A 285 24.36 -12.77 -4.67
CA ASP A 285 23.98 -13.35 -5.97
C ASP A 285 23.97 -12.29 -7.06
N CYS A 286 23.44 -11.09 -6.78
CA CYS A 286 23.52 -9.95 -7.70
C CYS A 286 24.96 -9.50 -7.96
N MET A 287 25.85 -9.52 -6.97
CA MET A 287 27.26 -9.16 -7.14
C MET A 287 28.02 -10.17 -8.01
N ILE A 288 27.71 -11.47 -7.87
CA ILE A 288 28.33 -12.53 -8.69
C ILE A 288 27.81 -12.50 -10.13
N THR A 289 26.50 -12.28 -10.31
CA THR A 289 25.87 -12.28 -11.65
C THR A 289 26.13 -10.99 -12.42
N ASN A 290 26.35 -9.87 -11.72
CA ASN A 290 26.66 -8.60 -12.36
C ASN A 290 28.14 -8.56 -12.79
N ASN A 291 28.41 -9.08 -13.99
CA ASN A 291 29.72 -9.01 -14.65
C ASN A 291 30.23 -7.58 -14.86
N GLN A 292 29.49 -6.50 -14.53
CA GLN A 292 30.04 -5.13 -14.60
C GLN A 292 30.97 -4.78 -13.44
N LEU A 293 31.07 -5.62 -12.40
CA LEU A 293 32.05 -5.45 -11.31
C LEU A 293 33.38 -6.20 -11.56
N LEU A 294 33.51 -6.91 -12.70
CA LEU A 294 34.75 -7.52 -13.20
C LEU A 294 35.13 -6.89 -14.55
#